data_AF-A0A933IJY5-F1
#
_entry.id   AF-A0A933IJY5-F1
#
_cell.length_a   1.000
_cell.length_b   1.000
_cell.length_c   1.000
_cell.angle_alpha   90.00
_cell.angle_beta   90.00
_cell.angle_gamma   90.00
#
_symmetry.space_group_name_H-M   'P 1'
#
loop_
_entity.id
_entity.type
_entity.pdbx_description
1 polymer ?
#
loop_
_entity_poly.entity_id
_entity_poly.type
_entity_poly.pdbx_seq_one_letter_code
_entity_poly.pdbx_strand_id
1 'polypeptide(L)'
;DWLPDTTYNRKVSVVFLRLLRDDSGKPHFTLQQLACIVGSKSRQAASQHMEDFRDCGKDFKNLVTRQRKVDEDVVFAVKEELITDPLADIAQLRERVNNRLKRSDLSNANIKAALERIDANSLRVAVKREIKKGNANYKEEVLLSQMLFELSDLKAKRAGIVDKQESNQNLSDPTAIKALVTPNFPLEDIPSKLKLLIFCLSLYYWGVPLSRLGQWFSCHKTTILRNLIGLSLSLWPMIGKWIIDNTKATVVYIDEKWLKIRGKWHYWFVVLDKETSLPILSNFQKIL
;
A
#
# COMPACT_ATOMS: atom_id res chain seq x y z
N ASP A 1 24.43 -18.14 -31.11
CA ASP A 1 23.11 -18.02 -30.46
C ASP A 1 22.09 -17.42 -31.40
N TRP A 2 21.01 -18.16 -31.70
CA TRP A 2 20.00 -17.75 -32.69
C TRP A 2 18.95 -16.79 -32.12
N LEU A 3 18.78 -16.75 -30.78
CA LEU A 3 17.93 -15.80 -30.08
C LEU A 3 18.69 -15.25 -28.86
N PRO A 4 19.22 -14.02 -28.91
CA PRO A 4 19.99 -13.46 -27.80
C PRO A 4 19.11 -13.27 -26.57
N ASP A 5 19.69 -13.41 -25.38
CA ASP A 5 18.94 -13.30 -24.13
C ASP A 5 18.65 -11.84 -23.77
N THR A 6 17.54 -11.31 -24.28
CA THR A 6 17.08 -9.94 -24.03
C THR A 6 15.71 -9.95 -23.35
N THR A 7 15.36 -8.87 -22.66
CA THR A 7 14.04 -8.72 -22.03
C THR A 7 12.90 -8.86 -23.04
N TYR A 8 13.07 -8.35 -24.27
CA TYR A 8 12.06 -8.47 -25.33
C TYR A 8 11.93 -9.91 -25.82
N ASN A 9 13.06 -10.60 -26.03
CA ASN A 9 13.04 -11.99 -26.47
C ASN A 9 12.40 -12.88 -25.40
N ARG A 10 12.71 -12.68 -24.12
CA ARG A 10 12.03 -13.37 -23.00
C ARG A 10 10.52 -13.16 -23.01
N LYS A 11 10.04 -11.92 -23.22
CA LYS A 11 8.60 -11.61 -23.31
C LYS A 11 7.93 -12.34 -24.46
N VAL A 12 8.53 -12.28 -25.65
CA VAL A 12 8.02 -12.96 -26.84
C VAL A 12 8.01 -14.48 -26.63
N SER A 13 9.07 -15.05 -26.06
CA SER A 13 9.15 -16.47 -25.76
C SER A 13 8.05 -16.92 -24.79
N VAL A 14 7.74 -16.16 -23.74
CA VAL A 14 6.63 -16.48 -22.83
C VAL A 14 5.31 -16.59 -23.59
N VAL A 15 5.01 -15.61 -24.43
CA VAL A 15 3.76 -15.60 -25.20
C VAL A 15 3.73 -16.73 -26.23
N PHE A 16 4.79 -16.85 -27.03
CA PHE A 16 4.92 -17.88 -28.06
C PHE A 16 4.76 -19.28 -27.48
N LEU A 17 5.49 -19.62 -26.42
CA LEU A 17 5.41 -20.92 -25.76
C LEU A 17 4.04 -21.16 -25.13
N ARG A 18 3.38 -20.12 -24.60
CA ARG A 18 2.03 -20.26 -24.04
C ARG A 18 0.96 -20.52 -25.10
N LEU A 19 1.18 -20.08 -26.34
CA LEU A 19 0.26 -20.30 -27.46
C LEU A 19 0.39 -21.69 -28.07
N LEU A 20 1.52 -22.39 -27.85
CA LEU A 20 1.67 -23.79 -28.24
C LEU A 20 0.67 -24.65 -27.47
N ARG A 21 -0.22 -25.31 -28.21
CA ARG A 21 -1.26 -26.20 -27.67
C ARG A 21 -1.05 -27.60 -28.22
N ASP A 22 -1.37 -28.59 -27.40
CA ASP A 22 -1.43 -29.99 -27.82
C ASP A 22 -2.69 -30.27 -28.66
N ASP A 23 -2.82 -31.51 -29.13
CA ASP A 23 -3.96 -31.97 -29.94
C ASP A 23 -5.31 -31.88 -29.20
N SER A 24 -5.29 -31.75 -27.88
CA SER A 24 -6.49 -31.51 -27.05
C SER A 24 -6.81 -30.01 -26.87
N GLY A 25 -6.03 -29.13 -27.48
CA GLY A 25 -6.14 -27.69 -27.35
C GLY A 25 -5.61 -27.14 -26.01
N LYS A 26 -4.93 -27.95 -25.20
CA LYS A 26 -4.37 -27.52 -23.91
C LYS A 26 -2.97 -26.93 -24.10
N PRO A 27 -2.61 -25.84 -23.40
CA PRO A 27 -1.27 -25.26 -23.52
C PRO A 27 -0.18 -26.23 -23.06
N HIS A 28 0.89 -26.37 -23.87
CA HIS A 28 2.03 -27.23 -23.56
C HIS A 28 2.79 -26.79 -22.29
N PHE A 29 2.85 -25.48 -22.05
CA PHE A 29 3.57 -24.90 -20.91
C PHE A 29 2.62 -24.18 -19.96
N THR A 30 2.77 -24.45 -18.66
CA THR A 30 2.03 -23.74 -17.61
C THR A 30 2.61 -22.35 -17.35
N LEU A 31 1.79 -21.41 -16.87
CA LEU A 31 2.26 -20.07 -16.49
C LEU A 31 3.34 -20.11 -15.38
N GLN A 32 3.31 -21.14 -14.53
CA GLN A 32 4.34 -21.34 -13.50
C GLN A 32 5.69 -21.70 -14.12
N GLN A 33 5.73 -22.58 -15.12
CA GLN A 33 6.96 -22.92 -15.85
C GLN A 33 7.50 -21.72 -16.63
N LEU A 34 6.61 -20.93 -17.25
CA LEU A 34 7.00 -19.77 -18.05
C LEU A 34 7.50 -18.59 -17.20
N ALA A 35 7.12 -18.50 -15.92
CA ALA A 35 7.62 -17.46 -15.02
C ALA A 35 9.15 -17.51 -14.87
N CYS A 36 9.74 -18.70 -14.96
CA CYS A 36 11.19 -18.89 -14.90
C CYS A 36 11.94 -18.17 -16.05
N ILE A 37 11.33 -18.06 -17.25
CA ILE A 37 11.92 -17.39 -18.42
C ILE A 37 12.14 -15.91 -18.14
N VAL A 38 11.28 -15.29 -17.35
CA VAL A 38 11.37 -13.88 -16.96
C VAL A 38 12.03 -13.69 -15.59
N GLY A 39 12.67 -14.73 -15.06
CA GLY A 39 13.39 -14.66 -13.77
C GLY A 39 12.49 -14.53 -12.55
N SER A 40 11.22 -14.91 -12.65
CA SER A 40 10.24 -14.81 -11.56
C SER A 40 9.81 -16.19 -11.06
N LYS A 41 9.56 -16.29 -9.75
CA LYS A 41 8.95 -17.47 -9.13
C LYS A 41 7.41 -17.43 -9.16
N SER A 42 6.83 -16.28 -9.53
CA SER A 42 5.38 -16.07 -9.51
C SER A 42 4.77 -16.26 -10.90
N ARG A 43 3.73 -17.10 -11.00
CA ARG A 43 2.90 -17.25 -12.21
C ARG A 43 2.34 -15.93 -12.74
N GLN A 44 2.18 -14.92 -11.86
CA GLN A 44 1.63 -13.61 -12.23
C GLN A 44 2.53 -12.89 -13.25
N ALA A 45 3.84 -13.09 -13.19
CA ALA A 45 4.76 -12.45 -14.14
C ALA A 45 4.52 -12.95 -15.58
N ALA A 46 4.36 -14.26 -15.76
CA ALA A 46 4.00 -14.82 -17.06
C ALA A 46 2.56 -14.47 -17.48
N SER A 47 1.65 -14.43 -16.51
CA SER A 47 0.25 -14.03 -16.76
C SER A 47 0.15 -12.60 -17.27
N GLN A 48 0.93 -11.67 -16.70
CA GLN A 48 0.93 -10.27 -17.11
C GLN A 48 1.33 -10.13 -18.58
N HIS A 49 2.38 -10.81 -19.03
CA HIS A 49 2.77 -10.77 -20.44
C HIS A 49 1.70 -11.34 -21.39
N MET A 50 0.89 -12.30 -20.93
CA MET A 50 -0.24 -12.81 -21.69
C MET A 50 -1.43 -11.84 -21.74
N GLU A 51 -1.61 -11.01 -20.72
CA GLU A 51 -2.59 -9.91 -20.75
C GLU A 51 -2.08 -8.79 -21.64
N ASP A 52 -0.81 -8.37 -21.49
CA ASP A 52 -0.17 -7.36 -22.35
C ASP A 52 -0.32 -7.73 -23.85
N PHE A 53 -0.15 -9.01 -24.19
CA PHE A 53 -0.35 -9.50 -25.56
C PHE A 53 -1.80 -9.40 -26.03
N ARG A 54 -2.77 -9.69 -25.16
CA ARG A 54 -4.20 -9.52 -25.49
C ARG A 54 -4.56 -8.05 -25.67
N ASP A 55 -4.05 -7.18 -24.80
CA ASP A 55 -4.26 -5.74 -24.84
C ASP A 55 -3.65 -5.10 -26.09
N CYS A 56 -2.56 -5.69 -26.62
CA CYS A 56 -1.96 -5.31 -27.90
C CYS A 56 -2.67 -5.91 -29.13
N GLY A 57 -3.86 -6.50 -28.98
CA GLY A 57 -4.62 -7.11 -30.09
C GLY A 57 -4.07 -8.45 -30.56
N LYS A 58 -3.32 -9.16 -29.72
CA LYS A 58 -2.62 -10.42 -30.05
C LYS A 58 -1.59 -10.26 -31.18
N ASP A 59 -0.97 -9.09 -31.27
CA ASP A 59 0.06 -8.76 -32.25
C ASP A 59 1.45 -8.71 -31.59
N PHE A 60 2.38 -9.54 -32.06
CA PHE A 60 3.74 -9.63 -31.52
C PHE A 60 4.56 -8.36 -31.79
N LYS A 61 4.35 -7.70 -32.93
CA LYS A 61 5.03 -6.46 -33.26
C LYS A 61 4.61 -5.37 -32.28
N ASN A 62 3.33 -5.26 -31.96
CA ASN A 62 2.80 -4.31 -30.97
C ASN A 62 3.22 -4.64 -29.53
N LEU A 63 3.39 -5.93 -29.20
CA LEU A 63 3.90 -6.36 -27.89
C LEU A 63 5.37 -5.93 -27.68
N VAL A 64 6.19 -6.02 -28.74
CA VAL A 64 7.63 -5.74 -28.68
C VAL A 64 7.95 -4.28 -28.94
N THR A 65 7.19 -3.62 -29.81
CA THR A 65 7.32 -2.18 -30.00
C THR A 65 6.87 -1.50 -28.72
N ARG A 66 7.76 -0.66 -28.18
CA ARG A 66 7.48 0.17 -27.01
C ARG A 66 6.21 0.97 -27.30
N GLN A 67 5.06 0.54 -26.77
CA GLN A 67 3.89 1.39 -26.70
C GLN A 67 4.37 2.65 -26.00
N ARG A 68 4.36 3.76 -26.75
CA ARG A 68 5.03 5.00 -26.35
C ARG A 68 4.61 5.30 -24.92
N LYS A 69 5.60 5.59 -24.07
CA LYS A 69 5.39 6.27 -22.79
C LYS A 69 4.30 7.29 -23.04
N VAL A 70 3.15 7.18 -22.38
CA VAL A 70 2.05 8.13 -22.59
C VAL A 70 2.65 9.52 -22.39
N ASP A 71 2.71 10.28 -23.48
CA ASP A 71 3.39 11.58 -23.49
C ASP A 71 2.74 12.47 -22.43
N GLU A 72 3.53 13.35 -21.81
CA GLU A 72 3.01 14.26 -20.77
C GLU A 72 1.84 15.10 -21.30
N ASP A 73 1.84 15.44 -22.59
CA ASP A 73 0.75 16.17 -23.26
C ASP A 73 -0.57 15.39 -23.24
N VAL A 74 -0.51 14.06 -23.37
CA VAL A 74 -1.70 13.19 -23.29
C VAL A 74 -2.19 13.11 -21.84
N VAL A 75 -1.28 12.97 -20.87
CA VAL A 75 -1.62 12.98 -19.44
C VAL A 75 -2.29 14.30 -19.05
N PHE A 76 -1.73 15.42 -19.52
CA PHE A 76 -2.26 16.75 -19.28
C PHE A 76 -3.63 16.94 -19.93
N ALA A 77 -3.81 16.54 -21.19
CA ALA A 77 -5.09 16.64 -21.87
C ALA A 77 -6.18 15.79 -21.20
N VAL A 78 -5.86 14.54 -20.81
CA VAL A 78 -6.80 13.68 -20.06
C VAL A 78 -7.20 14.33 -18.74
N LYS A 79 -6.25 14.94 -18.03
CA LYS A 79 -6.53 15.65 -16.77
C LYS A 79 -7.47 16.83 -16.97
N GLU A 80 -7.27 17.66 -17.98
CA GLU A 80 -8.11 18.83 -18.24
C GLU A 80 -9.55 18.43 -18.60
N GLU A 81 -9.71 17.40 -19.43
CA GLU A 81 -11.04 16.85 -19.76
C GLU A 81 -11.72 16.27 -18.52
N LEU A 82 -10.97 15.54 -17.68
CA LEU A 82 -11.48 14.91 -16.47
C LEU A 82 -11.80 15.92 -15.35
N ILE A 83 -11.11 17.06 -15.26
CA ILE A 83 -11.48 18.15 -14.35
C ILE A 83 -12.81 18.79 -14.77
N THR A 84 -13.05 18.87 -16.07
CA THR A 84 -14.27 19.45 -16.64
C THR A 84 -15.46 18.53 -16.43
N ASP A 85 -15.27 17.23 -16.66
CA ASP A 85 -16.28 16.19 -16.52
C ASP A 85 -15.69 14.96 -15.82
N PRO A 86 -15.70 14.93 -14.48
CA PRO A 86 -15.07 13.86 -13.71
C PRO A 86 -15.82 12.53 -13.76
N LEU A 87 -17.02 12.50 -14.34
CA LEU A 87 -17.83 11.29 -14.52
C LEU A 87 -17.73 10.71 -15.94
N ALA A 88 -16.94 11.33 -16.82
CA ALA A 88 -16.73 10.86 -18.18
C ALA A 88 -16.11 9.45 -18.19
N ASP A 89 -16.66 8.57 -19.02
CA ASP A 89 -16.10 7.24 -19.22
C ASP A 89 -14.83 7.28 -20.10
N ILE A 90 -14.11 6.15 -20.18
CA ILE A 90 -12.85 6.05 -20.92
C ILE A 90 -13.05 6.33 -22.42
N ALA A 91 -14.19 5.93 -23.00
CA ALA A 91 -14.45 6.12 -24.43
C ALA A 91 -14.72 7.60 -24.76
N GLN A 92 -15.48 8.28 -23.89
CA GLN A 92 -15.74 9.71 -23.97
C GLN A 92 -14.45 10.52 -23.79
N LEU A 93 -13.64 10.18 -22.78
CA LEU A 93 -12.34 10.82 -22.56
C LEU A 93 -11.41 10.62 -23.76
N ARG A 94 -11.37 9.41 -24.33
CA ARG A 94 -10.58 9.13 -25.55
C ARG A 94 -10.99 10.04 -26.69
N GLU A 95 -12.28 10.14 -26.98
CA GLU A 95 -12.79 10.96 -28.08
C GLU A 95 -12.46 12.44 -27.87
N ARG A 96 -12.72 12.96 -26.68
CA ARG A 96 -12.45 14.37 -26.33
C ARG A 96 -10.95 14.70 -26.40
N VAL A 97 -10.09 13.82 -25.89
CA VAL A 97 -8.64 14.02 -25.91
C VAL A 97 -8.07 13.90 -27.32
N ASN A 98 -8.56 12.96 -28.12
CA ASN A 98 -8.21 12.87 -29.54
C ASN A 98 -8.60 14.14 -30.30
N ASN A 99 -9.83 14.64 -30.10
CA ASN A 99 -10.28 15.89 -30.71
C ASN A 99 -9.45 17.09 -30.26
N ARG A 100 -9.16 17.20 -28.95
CA ARG A 100 -8.35 18.29 -28.38
C ARG A 100 -6.92 18.32 -28.91
N LEU A 101 -6.29 17.15 -28.99
CA LEU A 101 -4.92 17.01 -29.48
C LEU A 101 -4.82 16.90 -31.00
N LYS A 102 -5.95 16.90 -31.72
CA LYS A 102 -6.05 16.66 -33.17
C LYS A 102 -5.37 15.35 -33.59
N ARG A 103 -5.62 14.30 -32.80
CA ARG A 103 -5.08 12.94 -32.96
C ARG A 103 -6.22 11.94 -33.15
N SER A 104 -5.92 10.79 -33.73
CA SER A 104 -6.86 9.66 -33.86
C SER A 104 -6.25 8.33 -33.41
N ASP A 105 -5.00 8.35 -32.93
CA ASP A 105 -4.23 7.17 -32.58
C ASP A 105 -4.36 6.75 -31.11
N LEU A 106 -4.94 7.61 -30.25
CA LEU A 106 -5.09 7.26 -28.83
C LEU A 106 -6.15 6.17 -28.66
N SER A 107 -5.74 5.07 -28.03
CA SER A 107 -6.59 3.96 -27.65
C SER A 107 -7.12 4.11 -26.21
N ASN A 108 -8.11 3.30 -25.83
CA ASN A 108 -8.59 3.24 -24.45
C ASN A 108 -7.45 2.86 -23.46
N ALA A 109 -6.48 2.06 -23.90
CA ALA A 109 -5.32 1.69 -23.08
C ALA A 109 -4.43 2.91 -22.80
N ASN A 110 -4.25 3.81 -23.78
CA ASN A 110 -3.49 5.04 -23.56
C ASN A 110 -4.18 5.97 -22.55
N ILE A 111 -5.51 6.07 -22.62
CA ILE A 111 -6.29 6.87 -21.66
C ILE A 111 -6.20 6.25 -20.26
N LYS A 112 -6.34 4.94 -20.13
CA LYS A 112 -6.21 4.24 -18.82
C LYS A 112 -4.82 4.45 -18.21
N ALA A 113 -3.76 4.29 -19.02
CA ALA A 113 -2.40 4.54 -18.57
C ALA A 113 -2.14 6.03 -18.22
N ALA A 114 -2.85 6.97 -18.86
CA ALA A 114 -2.82 8.38 -18.49
C ALA A 114 -3.51 8.64 -17.14
N LEU A 115 -4.69 8.05 -16.92
CA LEU A 115 -5.46 8.16 -15.68
C LEU A 115 -4.66 7.68 -14.45
N GLU A 116 -3.91 6.58 -14.59
CA GLU A 116 -3.03 6.05 -13.53
C GLU A 116 -1.93 7.03 -13.10
N ARG A 117 -1.61 8.03 -13.93
CA ARG A 117 -0.57 9.04 -13.66
C ARG A 117 -1.12 10.35 -13.09
N ILE A 118 -2.44 10.55 -13.09
CA ILE A 118 -3.07 11.77 -12.60
C ILE A 118 -3.27 11.68 -11.09
N ASP A 119 -2.75 12.66 -10.34
CA ASP A 119 -2.97 12.73 -8.90
C ASP A 119 -4.45 13.00 -8.57
N ALA A 120 -5.06 12.11 -7.79
CA ALA A 120 -6.46 12.22 -7.39
C ALA A 120 -6.77 13.51 -6.63
N ASN A 121 -5.80 14.13 -5.93
CA ASN A 121 -6.04 15.43 -5.28
C ASN A 121 -6.42 16.51 -6.29
N SER A 122 -5.88 16.45 -7.51
CA SER A 122 -6.17 17.42 -8.55
C SER A 122 -7.62 17.35 -9.05
N LEU A 123 -8.28 16.20 -8.87
CA LEU A 123 -9.67 15.97 -9.27
C LEU A 123 -10.67 16.20 -8.12
N ARG A 124 -10.18 16.30 -6.88
CA ARG A 124 -11.03 16.32 -5.67
C ARG A 124 -12.04 17.47 -5.66
N VAL A 125 -11.67 18.64 -6.18
CA VAL A 125 -12.56 19.81 -6.22
C VAL A 125 -13.68 19.59 -7.26
N ALA A 126 -13.35 19.03 -8.42
CA ALA A 126 -14.30 18.72 -9.48
C ALA A 126 -15.30 17.64 -9.02
N VAL A 127 -14.81 16.54 -8.43
CA VAL A 127 -15.65 15.46 -7.90
C VAL A 127 -16.57 15.97 -6.79
N LYS A 128 -16.06 16.76 -5.83
CA LYS A 128 -16.89 17.38 -4.78
C LYS A 128 -17.99 18.27 -5.34
N ARG A 129 -17.72 18.96 -6.45
CA ARG A 129 -18.71 19.80 -7.12
C ARG A 129 -19.86 18.95 -7.69
N GLU A 130 -19.55 17.85 -8.34
CA GLU A 130 -20.57 16.95 -8.90
C GLU A 130 -21.36 16.20 -7.82
N ILE A 131 -20.73 15.90 -6.68
CA ILE A 131 -21.44 15.37 -5.49
C ILE A 131 -22.42 16.43 -4.95
N LYS A 132 -21.97 17.69 -4.77
CA LYS A 132 -22.85 18.78 -4.30
C LYS A 132 -24.02 19.06 -5.23
N LYS A 133 -23.85 18.85 -6.54
CA LYS A 133 -24.90 18.99 -7.54
C LYS A 133 -25.87 17.80 -7.58
N GLY A 134 -25.56 16.69 -6.90
CA GLY A 134 -26.36 15.46 -6.93
C GLY A 134 -26.15 14.57 -8.17
N ASN A 135 -25.17 14.91 -9.02
CA ASN A 135 -24.85 14.13 -10.22
C ASN A 135 -23.99 12.91 -9.89
N ALA A 136 -23.12 13.03 -8.89
CA ALA A 136 -22.30 11.94 -8.38
C ALA A 136 -22.93 11.39 -7.09
N ASN A 137 -23.69 10.30 -7.23
CA ASN A 137 -24.24 9.56 -6.08
C ASN A 137 -23.22 8.54 -5.62
N TYR A 138 -22.45 8.85 -4.57
CA TYR A 138 -21.73 7.79 -3.87
C TYR A 138 -22.77 7.05 -3.02
N LYS A 139 -23.06 5.80 -3.37
CA LYS A 139 -23.83 4.93 -2.48
C LYS A 139 -22.89 4.56 -1.36
N GLU A 140 -23.02 5.26 -0.24
CA GLU A 140 -22.24 5.02 0.97
C GLU A 140 -22.26 3.53 1.35
N GLU A 141 -23.42 2.88 1.20
CA GLU A 141 -23.58 1.45 1.38
C GLU A 141 -22.68 0.60 0.45
N VAL A 142 -22.52 0.98 -0.82
CA VAL A 142 -21.65 0.27 -1.79
C VAL A 142 -20.18 0.53 -1.46
N LEU A 143 -19.82 1.77 -1.12
CA LEU A 143 -18.45 2.11 -0.71
C LEU A 143 -18.07 1.35 0.57
N LEU A 144 -18.93 1.38 1.58
CA LEU A 144 -18.74 0.66 2.83
C LEU A 144 -18.75 -0.85 2.59
N SER A 145 -19.65 -1.37 1.75
CA SER A 145 -19.69 -2.81 1.42
C SER A 145 -18.43 -3.23 0.69
N GLN A 146 -17.90 -2.43 -0.22
CA GLN A 146 -16.71 -2.75 -0.99
C GLN A 146 -15.46 -2.63 -0.13
N MET A 147 -15.36 -1.61 0.73
CA MET A 147 -14.32 -1.51 1.76
C MET A 147 -14.40 -2.69 2.73
N LEU A 148 -15.60 -3.05 3.20
CA LEU A 148 -15.82 -4.19 4.09
C LEU A 148 -15.57 -5.54 3.39
N PHE A 149 -15.81 -5.64 2.08
CA PHE A 149 -15.57 -6.82 1.27
C PHE A 149 -14.08 -7.03 1.03
N GLU A 150 -13.35 -5.97 0.67
CA GLU A 150 -11.87 -5.97 0.59
C GLU A 150 -11.23 -6.26 1.95
N LEU A 151 -11.85 -5.78 3.04
CA LEU A 151 -11.49 -6.15 4.41
C LEU A 151 -11.92 -7.58 4.79
N SER A 152 -12.93 -8.14 4.12
CA SER A 152 -13.42 -9.49 4.38
C SER A 152 -12.53 -10.56 3.75
N ASP A 153 -11.86 -10.26 2.64
CA ASP A 153 -10.83 -11.12 2.06
C ASP A 153 -9.55 -11.15 2.93
N LEU A 154 -9.39 -10.18 3.84
CA LEU A 154 -8.41 -10.23 4.94
C LEU A 154 -8.86 -11.12 6.11
N LYS A 155 -10.10 -11.63 6.16
CA LYS A 155 -10.60 -12.46 7.28
C LYS A 155 -9.93 -13.84 7.38
N ALA A 156 -9.13 -14.26 6.40
CA ALA A 156 -8.24 -15.42 6.55
C ALA A 156 -6.90 -15.09 7.24
N LYS A 157 -6.57 -13.81 7.41
CA LYS A 157 -5.44 -13.35 8.23
C LYS A 157 -6.01 -12.59 9.43
N ARG A 158 -6.24 -13.38 10.49
CA ARG A 158 -6.45 -13.04 11.90
C ARG A 158 -6.40 -11.53 12.21
N ALA A 159 -7.44 -11.04 12.88
CA ALA A 159 -7.57 -9.74 13.54
C ALA A 159 -6.21 -9.02 13.65
N GLY A 160 -6.10 -7.85 13.01
CA GLY A 160 -4.86 -7.10 12.69
C GLY A 160 -3.85 -6.80 13.79
N ILE A 161 -3.92 -7.47 14.94
CA ILE A 161 -2.81 -7.76 15.84
C ILE A 161 -2.02 -8.93 15.23
N VAL A 162 -1.39 -8.71 14.07
CA VAL A 162 -0.35 -9.63 13.63
C VAL A 162 0.84 -9.37 14.53
N ASP A 163 1.14 -10.36 15.37
CA ASP A 163 2.44 -10.58 15.99
C ASP A 163 3.48 -10.67 14.86
N LYS A 164 3.89 -9.51 14.32
CA LYS A 164 5.06 -9.43 13.46
C LYS A 164 6.27 -9.53 14.38
N GLN A 165 6.52 -10.75 14.84
CA GLN A 165 7.86 -11.18 15.19
C GLN A 165 8.69 -11.25 13.91
N GLU A 166 9.04 -10.08 13.35
CA GLU A 166 10.05 -9.98 12.31
C GLU A 166 11.26 -9.21 12.85
N SER A 167 12.19 -10.01 13.37
CA SER A 167 13.64 -9.87 13.31
C SER A 167 14.36 -8.82 14.17
N ASN A 168 15.05 -9.37 15.19
CA ASN A 168 16.48 -9.18 15.46
C ASN A 168 17.00 -7.74 15.59
N GLN A 169 16.53 -7.03 16.61
CA GLN A 169 17.41 -6.11 17.34
C GLN A 169 17.37 -6.51 18.81
N ASN A 170 18.39 -7.26 19.25
CA ASN A 170 18.65 -7.55 20.66
C ASN A 170 19.00 -6.22 21.37
N LEU A 171 17.98 -5.42 21.67
CA LEU A 171 18.14 -4.16 22.40
C LEU A 171 18.45 -4.40 23.88
N SER A 172 18.04 -5.55 24.42
CA SER A 172 18.40 -6.09 25.74
C SER A 172 17.86 -7.51 25.92
N ASP A 173 18.32 -8.21 26.96
CA ASP A 173 17.75 -9.48 27.45
C ASP A 173 16.22 -9.32 27.68
N PRO A 174 15.38 -10.25 27.18
CA PRO A 174 13.94 -10.28 27.42
C PRO A 174 13.53 -10.09 28.89
N THR A 175 14.36 -10.57 29.82
CA THR A 175 14.16 -10.45 31.27
C THR A 175 14.20 -8.98 31.72
N ALA A 176 15.15 -8.20 31.21
CA ALA A 176 15.28 -6.78 31.53
C ALA A 176 14.13 -5.92 30.95
N ILE A 177 13.52 -6.36 29.84
CA ILE A 177 12.37 -5.67 29.25
C ILE A 177 11.10 -5.97 30.05
N LYS A 178 10.93 -7.21 30.53
CA LYS A 178 9.82 -7.58 31.42
C LYS A 178 9.86 -6.84 32.75
N ALA A 179 11.06 -6.58 33.27
CA ALA A 179 11.26 -5.76 34.47
C ALA A 179 10.60 -4.37 34.37
N LEU A 180 10.54 -3.77 33.16
CA LEU A 180 9.97 -2.43 32.95
C LEU A 180 8.45 -2.35 33.16
N VAL A 181 7.76 -3.47 32.96
CA VAL A 181 6.29 -3.56 33.07
C VAL A 181 5.86 -4.35 34.31
N THR A 182 6.82 -4.77 35.13
CA THR A 182 6.56 -5.51 36.37
C THR A 182 6.37 -4.51 37.52
N PRO A 183 5.19 -4.48 38.16
CA PRO A 183 4.97 -3.60 39.31
C PRO A 183 5.99 -3.87 40.42
N ASN A 184 6.45 -2.82 41.10
CA ASN A 184 7.39 -2.88 42.22
C ASN A 184 8.77 -3.49 41.91
N PHE A 185 9.15 -3.61 40.63
CA PHE A 185 10.50 -4.02 40.28
C PHE A 185 11.51 -2.91 40.68
N PRO A 186 12.62 -3.23 41.38
CA PRO A 186 13.58 -2.22 41.80
C PRO A 186 14.18 -1.49 40.60
N LEU A 187 14.12 -0.15 40.62
CA LEU A 187 14.68 0.66 39.54
C LEU A 187 16.18 0.41 39.40
N GLU A 188 16.90 0.14 40.49
CA GLU A 188 18.34 -0.08 40.53
C GLU A 188 18.78 -1.24 39.62
N ASP A 189 17.98 -2.31 39.59
CA ASP A 189 18.23 -3.54 38.83
C ASP A 189 17.97 -3.40 37.31
N ILE A 190 17.37 -2.29 36.89
CA ILE A 190 17.15 -2.02 35.46
C ILE A 190 18.47 -1.51 34.83
N PRO A 191 18.95 -2.11 33.73
CA PRO A 191 20.18 -1.68 33.07
C PRO A 191 20.14 -0.18 32.69
N SER A 192 21.22 0.56 32.97
CA SER A 192 21.30 2.02 32.74
C SER A 192 20.96 2.43 31.31
N LYS A 193 21.37 1.61 30.32
CA LYS A 193 21.04 1.82 28.91
C LYS A 193 19.52 1.78 28.67
N LEU A 194 18.81 0.87 29.33
CA LEU A 194 17.37 0.72 29.19
C LEU A 194 16.61 1.87 29.87
N LYS A 195 17.08 2.34 31.04
CA LYS A 195 16.60 3.56 31.70
C LYS A 195 16.67 4.77 30.77
N LEU A 196 17.82 4.96 30.12
CA LEU A 196 18.02 6.05 29.16
C LEU A 196 17.09 5.93 27.95
N LEU A 197 16.83 4.71 27.46
CA LEU A 197 15.91 4.50 26.34
C LEU A 197 14.45 4.81 26.70
N ILE A 198 14.01 4.46 27.91
CA ILE A 198 12.68 4.82 28.41
C ILE A 198 12.57 6.34 28.53
N PHE A 199 13.59 6.98 29.12
CA PHE A 199 13.63 8.44 29.19
C PHE A 199 13.56 9.09 27.81
N CYS A 200 14.30 8.57 26.82
CA CYS A 200 14.20 9.00 25.42
C CYS A 200 12.80 8.81 24.85
N LEU A 201 12.15 7.67 25.14
CA LEU A 201 10.81 7.35 24.66
C LEU A 201 9.78 8.32 25.25
N SER A 202 9.88 8.64 26.54
CA SER A 202 9.03 9.64 27.20
C SER A 202 9.20 11.02 26.59
N LEU A 203 10.44 11.48 26.36
CA LEU A 203 10.70 12.76 25.72
C LEU A 203 10.14 12.81 24.29
N TYR A 204 10.29 11.73 23.53
CA TYR A 204 9.74 11.63 22.18
C TYR A 204 8.20 11.65 22.19
N TYR A 205 7.58 10.97 23.16
CA TYR A 205 6.13 11.01 23.38
C TYR A 205 5.61 12.43 23.65
N TRP A 206 6.36 13.22 24.43
CA TRP A 206 6.06 14.63 24.69
C TRP A 206 6.43 15.58 23.52
N GLY A 207 6.77 15.04 22.35
CA GLY A 207 6.97 15.82 21.13
C GLY A 207 8.39 16.36 20.93
N VAL A 208 9.38 15.92 21.72
CA VAL A 208 10.77 16.32 21.50
C VAL A 208 11.28 15.72 20.17
N PRO A 209 11.77 16.55 19.21
CA PRO A 209 12.21 16.04 17.92
C PRO A 209 13.42 15.10 18.02
N LEU A 210 13.45 14.06 17.18
CA LEU A 210 14.57 13.10 17.11
C LEU A 210 15.94 13.76 16.86
N SER A 211 15.97 14.90 16.18
CA SER A 211 17.19 15.68 15.97
C SER A 211 17.73 16.27 17.28
N ARG A 212 16.86 16.73 18.17
CA ARG A 212 17.24 17.24 19.50
C ARG A 212 17.71 16.13 20.41
N LEU A 213 17.01 14.98 20.40
CA LEU A 213 17.44 13.80 21.13
C LEU A 213 18.81 13.31 20.65
N GLY A 214 19.03 13.23 19.33
CA GLY A 214 20.33 12.86 18.77
C GLY A 214 21.47 13.78 19.23
N GLN A 215 21.22 15.10 19.28
CA GLN A 215 22.19 16.08 19.80
C GLN A 215 22.50 15.85 21.29
N TRP A 216 21.49 15.64 22.14
CA TRP A 216 21.68 15.45 23.58
C TRP A 216 22.43 14.16 23.92
N PHE A 217 22.21 13.10 23.14
CA PHE A 217 22.83 11.80 23.34
C PHE A 217 24.04 11.55 22.42
N SER A 218 24.55 12.60 21.76
CA SER A 218 25.72 12.54 20.86
C SER A 218 25.65 11.39 19.83
N CYS A 219 24.47 11.15 19.26
CA CYS A 219 24.27 10.10 18.27
C CYS A 219 23.32 10.53 17.14
N HIS A 220 23.33 9.78 16.04
CA HIS A 220 22.49 10.14 14.91
C HIS A 220 21.00 9.92 15.21
N LYS A 221 20.12 10.80 14.69
CA LYS A 221 18.66 10.73 14.88
C LYS A 221 18.05 9.37 14.52
N THR A 222 18.62 8.67 13.54
CA THR A 222 18.17 7.33 13.13
C THR A 222 18.53 6.26 14.16
N THR A 223 19.60 6.44 14.92
CA THR A 223 19.99 5.54 16.02
C THR A 223 18.98 5.64 17.16
N ILE A 224 18.59 6.87 17.54
CA ILE A 224 17.51 7.08 18.52
C ILE A 224 16.22 6.42 18.04
N LEU A 225 15.77 6.73 16.81
CA LEU A 225 14.54 6.17 16.26
C LEU A 225 14.55 4.64 16.26
N ARG A 226 15.66 4.02 15.84
CA ARG A 226 15.82 2.57 15.83
C ARG A 226 15.67 1.97 17.22
N ASN A 227 16.31 2.57 18.22
CA ASN A 227 16.22 2.09 19.60
C ASN A 227 14.80 2.26 20.17
N LEU A 228 14.13 3.38 19.88
CA LEU A 228 12.75 3.62 20.31
C LEU A 228 11.78 2.62 19.68
N ILE A 229 11.92 2.36 18.38
CA ILE A 229 11.11 1.36 17.66
C ILE A 229 11.34 -0.01 18.27
N GLY A 230 12.59 -0.43 18.44
CA GLY A 230 12.85 -1.77 18.95
C GLY A 230 12.39 -1.95 20.40
N LEU A 231 12.52 -0.94 21.27
CA LEU A 231 11.94 -0.98 22.62
C LEU A 231 10.41 -1.12 22.57
N SER A 232 9.76 -0.32 21.71
CA SER A 232 8.30 -0.36 21.54
C SER A 232 7.82 -1.73 21.05
N LEU A 233 8.52 -2.30 20.05
CA LEU A 233 8.23 -3.63 19.52
C LEU A 233 8.45 -4.74 20.56
N SER A 234 9.47 -4.61 21.42
CA SER A 234 9.70 -5.59 22.49
C SER A 234 8.68 -5.51 23.62
N LEU A 235 8.17 -4.31 23.93
CA LEU A 235 7.13 -4.12 24.95
C LEU A 235 5.73 -4.50 24.43
N TRP A 236 5.50 -4.37 23.13
CA TRP A 236 4.17 -4.50 22.52
C TRP A 236 3.45 -5.82 22.82
N PRO A 237 4.09 -7.01 22.76
CA PRO A 237 3.38 -8.26 23.07
C PRO A 237 2.81 -8.30 24.49
N MET A 238 3.52 -7.74 25.47
CA MET A 238 3.08 -7.69 26.86
C MET A 238 1.95 -6.67 27.03
N ILE A 239 2.12 -5.47 26.47
CA ILE A 239 1.11 -4.40 26.53
C ILE A 239 -0.16 -4.81 25.79
N GLY A 240 -0.03 -5.35 24.58
CA GLY A 240 -1.14 -5.79 23.75
C GLY A 240 -1.93 -6.92 24.41
N LYS A 241 -1.24 -7.90 25.01
CA LYS A 241 -1.91 -8.94 25.80
C LYS A 241 -2.66 -8.35 26.98
N TRP A 242 -2.02 -7.47 27.75
CA TRP A 242 -2.69 -6.80 28.87
C TRP A 242 -3.92 -6.00 28.42
N ILE A 243 -3.86 -5.29 27.29
CA ILE A 243 -5.01 -4.58 26.72
C ILE A 243 -6.14 -5.57 26.42
N ILE A 244 -5.85 -6.68 25.71
CA ILE A 244 -6.86 -7.69 25.37
C ILE A 244 -7.51 -8.26 26.63
N ASP A 245 -6.70 -8.64 27.62
CA ASP A 245 -7.16 -9.27 28.86
C ASP A 245 -8.04 -8.33 29.71
N ASN A 246 -7.90 -7.00 29.53
CA ASN A 246 -8.63 -5.99 30.29
C ASN A 246 -9.74 -5.29 29.49
N THR A 247 -9.93 -5.63 28.21
CA THR A 247 -10.96 -5.05 27.35
C THR A 247 -12.26 -5.83 27.49
N LYS A 248 -13.40 -5.13 27.62
CA LYS A 248 -14.73 -5.77 27.67
C LYS A 248 -15.44 -5.77 26.32
N ALA A 249 -15.22 -4.73 25.52
CA ALA A 249 -15.75 -4.56 24.16
C ALA A 249 -17.29 -4.63 24.03
N THR A 250 -18.03 -4.19 25.04
CA THR A 250 -19.51 -4.20 25.04
C THR A 250 -20.09 -3.00 24.30
N VAL A 251 -19.48 -1.83 24.46
CA VAL A 251 -19.84 -0.58 23.76
C VAL A 251 -18.54 0.08 23.33
N VAL A 252 -18.51 0.62 22.10
CA VAL A 252 -17.28 1.15 21.53
C VAL A 252 -17.42 2.61 21.11
N TYR A 253 -16.34 3.36 21.26
CA TYR A 253 -16.14 4.63 20.59
C TYR A 253 -15.28 4.41 19.35
N ILE A 254 -15.60 5.14 18.27
CA ILE A 254 -14.82 5.12 17.04
C ILE A 254 -14.33 6.55 16.81
N ASP A 255 -13.02 6.69 16.61
CA ASP A 255 -12.39 7.94 16.20
C ASP A 255 -11.60 7.73 14.91
N GLU A 256 -11.53 8.79 14.10
CA GLU A 256 -10.85 8.78 12.82
C GLU A 256 -9.95 10.01 12.65
N LYS A 257 -8.76 9.78 12.08
CA LYS A 257 -7.81 10.84 11.77
C LYS A 257 -7.18 10.67 10.40
N TRP A 258 -7.11 11.78 9.68
CA TRP A 258 -6.41 11.88 8.41
C TRP A 258 -5.01 12.45 8.63
N LEU A 259 -4.00 11.66 8.29
CA LEU A 259 -2.59 12.01 8.48
C LEU A 259 -1.87 12.08 7.14
N LYS A 260 -1.15 13.17 6.88
CA LYS A 260 -0.34 13.32 5.66
C LYS A 260 1.11 12.95 5.96
N ILE A 261 1.55 11.77 5.51
CA ILE A 261 2.92 11.28 5.70
C ILE A 261 3.61 11.22 4.33
N ARG A 262 4.72 11.95 4.19
CA ARG A 262 5.50 12.05 2.93
C ARG A 262 4.62 12.39 1.71
N GLY A 263 3.72 13.35 1.89
CA GLY A 263 2.81 13.81 0.84
C GLY A 263 1.60 12.91 0.59
N LYS A 264 1.55 11.71 1.18
CA LYS A 264 0.47 10.73 0.98
C LYS A 264 -0.50 10.74 2.15
N TRP A 265 -1.79 10.67 1.84
CA TRP A 265 -2.84 10.60 2.86
C TRP A 265 -2.94 9.20 3.43
N HIS A 266 -2.93 9.14 4.75
CA HIS A 266 -3.17 7.95 5.53
C HIS A 266 -4.41 8.19 6.37
N TYR A 267 -5.23 7.16 6.47
CA TYR A 267 -6.41 7.12 7.29
C TYR A 267 -6.11 6.26 8.50
N TRP A 268 -6.25 6.85 9.66
CA TRP A 268 -6.12 6.17 10.92
C TRP A 268 -7.50 6.06 11.55
N PHE A 269 -7.95 4.84 11.83
CA PHE A 269 -9.14 4.63 12.62
C PHE A 269 -8.81 3.86 13.89
N VAL A 270 -9.43 4.27 14.98
CA VAL A 270 -9.25 3.65 16.30
C VAL A 270 -10.62 3.36 16.88
N VAL A 271 -10.78 2.14 17.41
CA VAL A 271 -11.94 1.71 18.16
C VAL A 271 -11.51 1.53 19.60
N LEU A 272 -12.16 2.25 20.51
CA LEU A 272 -11.92 2.20 21.95
C LEU A 272 -13.10 1.53 22.65
N ASP A 273 -12.80 0.74 23.68
CA ASP A 273 -13.82 0.26 24.60
C ASP A 273 -14.32 1.40 25.48
N LYS A 274 -15.63 1.63 25.52
CA LYS A 274 -16.22 2.76 26.24
C LYS A 274 -15.93 2.72 27.73
N GLU A 275 -15.97 1.54 28.33
CA GLU A 275 -15.80 1.41 29.80
C GLU A 275 -14.36 1.58 30.24
N THR A 276 -13.41 1.04 29.47
CA THR A 276 -12.00 0.98 29.88
C THR A 276 -11.14 2.04 29.17
N SER A 277 -11.69 2.68 28.13
CA SER A 277 -10.96 3.56 27.20
C SER A 277 -9.75 2.89 26.53
N LEU A 278 -9.66 1.56 26.58
CA LEU A 278 -8.58 0.80 25.97
C LEU A 278 -8.83 0.59 24.47
N PRO A 279 -7.77 0.61 23.63
CA PRO A 279 -7.92 0.40 22.21
C PRO A 279 -8.19 -1.07 21.88
N ILE A 280 -9.35 -1.33 21.29
CA ILE A 280 -9.76 -2.64 20.79
C ILE A 280 -9.15 -2.88 19.41
N LEU A 281 -9.16 -1.83 18.58
CA LEU A 281 -8.66 -1.88 17.21
C LEU A 281 -8.00 -0.56 16.88
N SER A 282 -6.82 -0.62 16.28
CA SER A 282 -6.13 0.53 15.70
C SER A 282 -5.62 0.11 14.34
N ASN A 283 -6.06 0.79 13.30
CA ASN A 283 -5.68 0.43 11.94
C ASN A 283 -5.33 1.68 11.14
N PHE A 284 -4.13 1.64 10.60
CA PHE A 284 -3.49 2.73 9.90
C PHE A 284 -3.33 2.33 8.44
N GLN A 285 -4.15 2.90 7.57
CA GLN A 285 -4.21 2.55 6.16
C GLN A 285 -3.68 3.68 5.30
N LYS A 286 -2.84 3.34 4.32
CA LYS A 286 -2.44 4.25 3.26
C LYS A 286 -3.53 4.25 2.20
N ILE A 287 -4.16 5.41 1.95
CA ILE A 287 -5.32 5.45 1.05
C ILE A 287 -4.95 5.74 -0.41
N LEU A 288 -3.81 6.39 -0.72
CA LEU A 288 -3.32 6.60 -2.10
C LEU A 288 -1.78 6.68 -2.12
#